data_AF-A0A958XZ88-F1
#
_entry.id   AF-A0A958XZ88-F1
#
_cell.length_a   1.000
_cell.length_b   1.000
_cell.length_c   1.000
_cell.angle_alpha   90.00
_cell.angle_beta   90.00
_cell.angle_gamma   90.00
#
_symmetry.space_group_name_H-M   'P 1'
#
loop_
_entity.id
_entity.type
_entity.pdbx_description
1 polymer ?
#
loop_
_entity_poly.entity_id
_entity_poly.type
_entity_poly.pdbx_seq_one_letter_code
_entity_poly.pdbx_strand_id
1 'polypeptide(L)'
;MKHLYLLFFFFFLLLSSRAQKANINDFNLSGDAVITGANCIRLTPDRIWAGGSAWHRQAIDLNQPFVMELQVMMGCKDAAGADGIVFVFHPHARRTGYQGEGMGFAGLEPSLGIEIDTWLN
;
A
#
# COMPACT_ATOMS: atom_id res chain seq x y z
N MET A 1 -18.11 -33.83 30.70
CA MET A 1 -18.12 -33.72 29.22
C MET A 1 -18.64 -32.37 28.69
N LYS A 2 -19.59 -31.69 29.34
CA LYS A 2 -20.06 -30.34 28.91
C LYS A 2 -19.02 -29.22 29.06
N HIS A 3 -18.12 -29.32 30.05
CA HIS A 3 -17.04 -28.35 30.27
C HIS A 3 -15.89 -28.45 29.25
N LEU A 4 -15.77 -29.57 28.52
CA LEU A 4 -14.69 -29.78 27.54
C LEU A 4 -14.94 -29.02 26.23
N TYR A 5 -16.21 -28.85 25.82
CA TYR A 5 -16.59 -28.03 24.66
C TYR A 5 -16.48 -26.53 24.93
N LEU A 6 -16.69 -26.09 26.18
CA LEU A 6 -16.60 -24.68 26.58
C LEU A 6 -15.14 -24.17 26.51
N LEU A 7 -14.17 -25.03 26.85
CA LEU A 7 -12.73 -24.77 26.70
C LEU A 7 -12.30 -24.70 25.23
N PHE A 8 -12.89 -25.53 24.35
CA PHE A 8 -12.61 -25.48 22.91
C PHE A 8 -13.16 -24.22 22.23
N PHE A 9 -14.31 -23.72 22.70
CA PHE A 9 -14.91 -22.46 22.22
C PHE A 9 -14.06 -21.23 22.59
N PHE A 10 -13.42 -21.23 23.76
CA PHE A 10 -12.54 -20.14 24.21
C PHE A 10 -11.18 -20.12 23.48
N PHE A 11 -10.68 -21.28 23.04
CA PHE A 11 -9.45 -21.38 22.22
C PHE A 11 -9.67 -20.89 20.78
N PHE A 12 -10.89 -21.03 20.24
CA PHE A 12 -11.25 -20.53 18.90
C PHE A 12 -11.42 -19.00 18.86
N LEU A 13 -11.79 -18.37 19.98
CA LEU A 13 -11.91 -16.91 20.13
C LEU A 13 -10.54 -16.17 20.21
N LEU A 14 -9.46 -16.89 20.53
CA LEU A 14 -8.09 -16.34 20.57
C LEU A 14 -7.39 -16.30 19.20
N LEU A 15 -8.00 -16.88 18.16
CA LEU A 15 -7.58 -16.76 16.75
C LEU A 15 -8.21 -15.55 16.06
N SER A 16 -8.59 -14.53 16.83
CA SER A 16 -8.86 -13.21 16.26
C SER A 16 -7.53 -12.68 15.74
N SER A 17 -7.33 -12.72 14.44
CA SER A 17 -6.19 -12.10 13.76
C SER A 17 -6.09 -10.66 14.24
N ARG A 18 -5.06 -10.35 15.04
CA ARG A 18 -4.75 -8.98 15.40
C ARG A 18 -4.44 -8.25 14.09
N ALA A 19 -5.29 -7.31 13.70
CA ALA A 19 -4.92 -6.32 12.72
C ALA A 19 -3.70 -5.58 13.28
N GLN A 20 -2.51 -5.89 12.75
CA GLN A 20 -1.29 -5.19 13.12
C GLN A 20 -1.23 -3.91 12.29
N LYS A 21 -1.33 -2.76 12.96
CA LYS A 21 -1.09 -1.48 12.31
C LYS A 21 0.34 -1.46 11.76
N ALA A 22 0.49 -1.18 10.47
CA ALA A 22 1.81 -1.04 9.87
C ALA A 22 2.61 0.07 10.58
N ASN A 23 3.88 -0.19 10.87
CA ASN A 23 4.78 0.85 11.40
C ASN A 23 5.29 1.68 10.22
N ILE A 24 5.17 3.00 10.31
CA ILE A 24 5.58 3.90 9.23
C ILE A 24 7.08 3.79 8.89
N ASN A 25 7.89 3.37 9.86
CA ASN A 25 9.33 3.19 9.70
C ASN A 25 9.70 1.89 8.94
N ASP A 26 8.73 0.98 8.76
CA ASP A 26 8.92 -0.25 7.99
C ASP A 26 8.82 -0.02 6.47
N PHE A 27 8.70 1.24 6.04
CA PHE A 27 8.68 1.61 4.64
C PHE A 27 10.04 2.18 4.18
N ASN A 28 10.45 1.80 2.98
CA ASN A 28 11.51 2.47 2.22
C ASN A 28 10.84 3.46 1.26
N LEU A 29 11.18 4.74 1.40
CA LEU A 29 10.67 5.79 0.52
C LEU A 29 11.66 6.06 -0.62
N SER A 30 11.13 6.46 -1.78
CA SER A 30 11.91 6.88 -2.95
C SER A 30 11.20 8.02 -3.68
N GLY A 31 11.96 8.78 -4.47
CA GLY A 31 11.48 9.95 -5.20
C GLY A 31 11.01 11.05 -4.26
N ASP A 32 9.83 11.60 -4.54
CA ASP A 32 9.23 12.70 -3.78
C ASP A 32 8.52 12.28 -2.49
N ALA A 33 8.49 10.97 -2.21
CA ALA A 33 7.77 10.43 -1.07
C ALA A 33 8.41 10.85 0.25
N VAL A 34 7.61 11.37 1.18
CA VAL A 34 8.06 11.78 2.51
C VAL A 34 7.09 11.32 3.59
N ILE A 35 7.62 10.99 4.77
CA ILE A 35 6.80 10.78 5.96
C ILE A 35 6.29 12.13 6.45
N THR A 36 4.98 12.25 6.62
CA THR A 36 4.32 13.44 7.17
C THR A 36 3.58 13.07 8.46
N GLY A 37 3.78 13.88 9.51
CA GLY A 37 3.22 13.58 10.83
C GLY A 37 3.66 12.19 11.34
N ALA A 38 2.86 11.59 12.22
CA ALA A 38 3.24 10.32 12.86
C ALA A 38 2.93 9.06 12.04
N ASN A 39 1.96 9.08 11.12
CA ASN A 39 1.45 7.87 10.45
C ASN A 39 0.99 8.11 8.99
N CYS A 40 1.52 9.12 8.30
CA CYS A 40 1.16 9.39 6.91
C CYS A 40 2.43 9.39 6.04
N ILE A 41 2.31 8.83 4.84
CA ILE A 41 3.30 8.99 3.79
C ILE A 41 2.63 9.77 2.68
N ARG A 42 3.20 10.92 2.33
CA ARG A 42 2.80 11.67 1.13
C ARG A 42 3.69 11.23 -0.02
N LEU A 43 3.12 10.57 -1.02
CA LEU A 43 3.85 10.07 -2.19
C LEU A 43 4.33 11.18 -3.12
N THR A 44 3.44 12.15 -3.40
CA THR A 44 3.74 13.29 -4.27
C THR A 44 3.25 14.59 -3.63
N PRO A 45 3.96 15.72 -3.80
CA PRO A 45 3.38 17.05 -3.61
C PRO A 45 2.48 17.41 -4.79
N ASP A 46 1.57 18.37 -4.59
CA ASP A 46 0.73 18.91 -5.67
C ASP A 46 1.54 19.81 -6.62
N ARG A 47 2.30 19.19 -7.52
CA ARG A 47 3.05 19.86 -8.60
C ARG A 47 3.21 18.90 -9.79
N ILE A 48 3.40 19.49 -10.97
CA ILE A 48 3.66 18.73 -12.20
C ILE A 48 4.95 17.89 -12.08
N TRP A 49 4.95 16.72 -12.73
CA TRP A 49 6.10 15.81 -12.83
C TRP A 49 6.65 15.32 -11.48
N ALA A 50 5.79 15.19 -10.47
CA ALA A 50 6.15 14.56 -9.20
C ALA A 50 5.97 13.05 -9.24
N GLY A 51 6.86 12.31 -8.59
CA GLY A 51 6.75 10.86 -8.49
C GLY A 51 7.43 10.33 -7.25
N GLY A 52 6.77 9.44 -6.53
CA GLY A 52 7.30 8.84 -5.31
C GLY A 52 6.71 7.47 -5.04
N SER A 53 7.43 6.65 -4.30
CA SER A 53 7.00 5.30 -3.92
C SER A 53 7.31 5.00 -2.47
N ALA A 54 6.48 4.19 -1.84
CA ALA A 54 6.69 3.68 -0.49
C ALA A 54 6.59 2.16 -0.49
N TRP A 55 7.71 1.49 -0.23
CA TRP A 55 7.78 0.04 -0.23
C TRP A 55 7.89 -0.51 1.19
N HIS A 56 6.97 -1.38 1.59
CA HIS A 56 7.13 -2.12 2.84
C HIS A 56 8.38 -3.02 2.76
N ARG A 57 9.21 -3.00 3.81
CA ARG A 57 10.51 -3.71 3.85
C ARG A 57 10.35 -5.23 3.80
N GLN A 58 9.26 -5.74 4.34
CA GLN A 58 8.93 -7.16 4.31
C GLN A 58 7.90 -7.44 3.21
N ALA A 59 8.23 -8.38 2.32
CA ALA A 59 7.32 -8.80 1.26
C ALA A 59 6.10 -9.54 1.86
N ILE A 60 4.95 -9.33 1.23
CA ILE A 60 3.74 -10.11 1.51
C ILE A 60 3.83 -11.43 0.73
N ASP A 61 3.55 -12.54 1.40
CA ASP A 61 3.41 -13.85 0.74
C ASP A 61 2.02 -13.98 0.11
N LEU A 62 1.97 -13.93 -1.21
CA LEU A 62 0.73 -14.05 -1.98
C LEU A 62 0.14 -15.47 -2.00
N ASN A 63 0.84 -16.47 -1.43
CA ASN A 63 0.29 -17.81 -1.24
C ASN A 63 -0.58 -17.92 0.02
N GLN A 64 -0.63 -16.87 0.84
CA GLN A 64 -1.45 -16.79 2.06
C GLN A 64 -2.51 -15.70 1.93
N PRO A 65 -3.69 -15.87 2.54
CA PRO A 65 -4.66 -14.80 2.60
C PRO A 65 -4.12 -13.64 3.42
N PHE A 66 -4.30 -12.41 2.93
CA PHE A 66 -3.98 -11.18 3.65
C PHE A 66 -5.11 -10.17 3.47
N VAL A 67 -5.18 -9.21 4.40
CA VAL A 67 -6.07 -8.05 4.32
C VAL A 67 -5.21 -6.82 4.49
N MET A 68 -5.43 -5.82 3.63
CA MET A 68 -4.79 -4.52 3.71
C MET A 68 -5.88 -3.45 3.74
N GLU A 69 -5.85 -2.61 4.77
CA GLU A 69 -6.75 -1.47 4.90
C GLU A 69 -5.94 -0.18 4.81
N LEU A 70 -6.36 0.72 3.93
CA LEU A 70 -5.62 1.93 3.59
C LEU A 70 -6.56 3.13 3.62
N GLN A 71 -6.03 4.25 4.09
CA GLN A 71 -6.66 5.56 3.91
C GLN A 71 -5.85 6.31 2.85
N VAL A 72 -6.51 6.68 1.76
CA VAL A 72 -5.87 7.27 0.59
C VAL A 72 -6.47 8.65 0.34
N MET A 73 -5.61 9.64 0.13
CA MET A 73 -5.99 10.98 -0.29
C MET A 73 -5.46 11.20 -1.71
N MET A 74 -6.36 11.29 -2.70
CA MET A 74 -6.00 11.40 -4.13
C MET A 74 -5.71 12.85 -4.56
N GLY A 75 -5.80 13.81 -3.65
CA GLY A 75 -5.71 15.24 -3.94
C GLY A 75 -7.08 15.92 -3.93
N CYS A 76 -7.13 17.14 -4.47
CA CYS A 76 -8.32 18.00 -4.47
C CYS A 76 -8.59 18.66 -5.83
N LYS A 77 -7.96 18.16 -6.90
CA LYS A 77 -8.13 18.63 -8.27
C LYS A 77 -8.99 17.64 -9.04
N ASP A 78 -10.02 18.15 -9.70
CA ASP A 78 -10.87 17.35 -10.58
C ASP A 78 -10.24 17.28 -11.98
N ALA A 79 -10.65 18.14 -12.92
CA ALA A 79 -10.26 18.10 -14.33
C ALA A 79 -8.76 18.31 -14.63
N ALA A 80 -7.95 18.65 -13.63
CA ALA A 80 -6.49 18.81 -13.76
C ALA A 80 -5.72 17.95 -12.75
N GLY A 81 -6.38 17.00 -12.08
CA GLY A 81 -5.75 16.00 -11.23
C GLY A 81 -5.16 14.87 -12.09
N ALA A 82 -3.92 14.50 -11.82
CA ALA A 82 -3.21 13.40 -12.49
C ALA A 82 -2.00 12.98 -11.62
N ASP A 83 -1.41 11.80 -11.80
CA ASP A 83 -1.87 10.69 -12.66
C ASP A 83 -2.73 9.70 -11.84
N GLY A 84 -2.25 9.30 -10.67
CA GLY A 84 -3.00 8.53 -9.67
C GLY A 84 -2.07 7.78 -8.73
N ILE A 85 -2.56 6.72 -8.08
CA ILE A 85 -1.78 5.89 -7.13
C ILE A 85 -1.99 4.41 -7.47
N VAL A 86 -0.90 3.64 -7.49
CA VAL A 86 -0.95 2.18 -7.69
C VAL A 86 -0.42 1.47 -6.44
N PHE A 87 -1.17 0.48 -5.95
CA PHE A 87 -0.70 -0.49 -4.96
C PHE A 87 -0.02 -1.64 -5.67
N VAL A 88 1.27 -1.85 -5.39
CA VAL A 88 2.11 -2.74 -6.19
C VAL A 88 2.64 -3.90 -5.35
N PHE A 89 2.53 -5.11 -5.89
CA PHE A 89 3.28 -6.28 -5.46
C PHE A 89 4.39 -6.54 -6.48
N HIS A 90 5.63 -6.40 -6.02
CA HIS A 90 6.83 -6.62 -6.82
C HIS A 90 7.91 -7.26 -5.94
N PRO A 91 8.69 -8.25 -6.42
CA PRO A 91 9.73 -8.92 -5.63
C PRO A 91 10.85 -7.99 -5.12
N HIS A 92 10.93 -6.73 -5.56
CA HIS A 92 12.03 -5.82 -5.23
C HIS A 92 11.53 -4.46 -4.68
N ALA A 93 11.74 -4.23 -3.38
CA ALA A 93 11.22 -3.08 -2.61
C ALA A 93 11.94 -1.73 -2.83
N ARG A 94 12.56 -1.49 -4.00
CA ARG A 94 13.36 -0.26 -4.28
C ARG A 94 13.31 0.21 -5.73
N ARG A 95 12.27 -0.20 -6.47
CA ARG A 95 12.08 0.23 -7.86
C ARG A 95 10.84 1.10 -7.93
N THR A 96 10.90 2.15 -8.73
CA THR A 96 9.74 2.95 -9.10
C THR A 96 9.59 2.80 -10.61
N GLY A 97 8.38 2.52 -11.09
CA GLY A 97 8.08 2.50 -12.52
C GLY A 97 8.12 3.90 -13.14
N TYR A 98 7.77 3.98 -14.42
CA TYR A 98 7.77 5.24 -15.16
C TYR A 98 6.71 6.24 -14.63
N GLN A 99 7.00 7.54 -14.75
CA GLN A 99 6.09 8.64 -14.38
C GLN A 99 5.00 8.87 -15.46
N GLY A 100 4.03 9.75 -15.20
CA GLY A 100 2.95 10.05 -16.14
C GLY A 100 1.96 8.89 -16.26
N GLU A 101 1.61 8.53 -17.49
CA GLU A 101 0.79 7.35 -17.84
C GLU A 101 1.34 6.02 -17.26
N GLY A 102 2.62 5.99 -16.85
CA GLY A 102 3.21 4.83 -16.18
C GLY A 102 2.87 4.71 -14.69
N MET A 103 2.34 5.76 -14.05
CA MET A 103 1.88 5.83 -12.65
C MET A 103 2.83 5.28 -11.58
N GLY A 104 4.14 5.27 -11.84
CA GLY A 104 5.13 4.64 -10.96
C GLY A 104 5.07 3.10 -10.94
N PHE A 105 4.34 2.48 -11.88
CA PHE A 105 4.13 1.03 -12.00
C PHE A 105 4.73 0.46 -13.30
N ALA A 106 4.56 1.15 -14.44
CA ALA A 106 5.02 0.65 -15.73
C ALA A 106 6.53 0.34 -15.74
N GLY A 107 6.92 -0.80 -16.32
CA GLY A 107 8.30 -1.29 -16.35
C GLY A 107 8.73 -2.10 -15.12
N LEU A 108 7.85 -2.28 -14.13
CA LEU A 108 8.06 -3.24 -13.04
C LEU A 108 7.61 -4.63 -13.47
N GLU A 109 8.56 -5.52 -13.72
CA GLU A 109 8.28 -6.91 -14.12
C GLU A 109 9.11 -7.90 -13.30
N PRO A 110 8.53 -9.02 -12.82
CA PRO A 110 7.09 -9.30 -12.77
C PRO A 110 6.40 -8.45 -11.68
N SER A 111 5.13 -8.08 -11.87
CA SER A 111 4.39 -7.34 -10.85
C SER A 111 2.87 -7.54 -10.96
N LEU A 112 2.17 -7.21 -9.88
CA LEU A 112 0.71 -7.06 -9.81
C LEU A 112 0.41 -5.67 -9.26
N GLY A 113 -0.46 -4.93 -9.93
CA GLY A 113 -0.88 -3.58 -9.54
C GLY A 113 -2.39 -3.48 -9.34
N ILE A 114 -2.81 -2.69 -8.35
CA ILE A 114 -4.19 -2.24 -8.18
C ILE A 114 -4.15 -0.71 -8.25
N GLU A 115 -4.70 -0.13 -9.31
CA GLU A 115 -4.65 1.31 -9.55
C GLU A 115 -5.89 2.04 -9.04
N ILE A 116 -5.67 3.27 -8.58
CA ILE A 116 -6.68 4.30 -8.40
C ILE A 116 -6.28 5.44 -9.33
N ASP A 117 -6.89 5.44 -10.51
CA ASP A 117 -6.59 6.36 -11.59
C ASP A 117 -7.43 7.65 -11.47
N THR A 118 -6.78 8.79 -11.66
CA THR A 118 -7.41 10.11 -11.64
C THR A 118 -7.39 10.81 -13.00
N TRP A 119 -6.78 10.21 -14.01
CA TRP A 119 -6.59 10.81 -15.33
C TRP A 119 -6.92 9.84 -16.47
N LEU A 120 -7.83 10.23 -17.36
CA LEU A 120 -8.11 9.47 -18.57
C LEU A 120 -7.11 9.83 -19.66
N ASN A 121 -6.18 8.91 -19.97
CA ASN A 121 -5.22 9.02 -21.07
C ASN A 121 -5.83 8.95 -22.47
#